data_AF-A0A1D6LRA0-F1
#
_entry.id   AF-A0A1D6LRA0-F1
#
_cell.length_a   1.000
_cell.length_b   1.000
_cell.length_c   1.000
_cell.angle_alpha   90.00
_cell.angle_beta   90.00
_cell.angle_gamma   90.00
#
_symmetry.space_group_name_H-M   'P 1'
#
loop_
_entity.id
_entity.type
_entity.pdbx_description
1 polymer ?
#
loop_
_entity_poly.entity_id
_entity_poly.type
_entity_poly.pdbx_seq_one_letter_code
_entity_poly.pdbx_strand_id
1 'polypeptide(L)'
;MPDTGARGRGDEPEPVTPQQQAEETQAVDDRRLLRSQYLAVKGLISDEKDEMASADSDKFCSIINRVESLHQLVQRPREQIADAETLLDLTASLVASVRSQSVLGITPSDFIAGLLKKFGKKGGSNDNVSLDWARLGLATSRVFMSASGCATM
;
A
#
# COMPACT_ATOMS: atom_id res chain seq x y z
N MET A 1 24.66 69.83 -12.19
CA MET A 1 25.18 68.48 -12.46
C MET A 1 24.00 67.52 -12.50
N PRO A 2 23.65 66.93 -13.66
CA PRO A 2 22.67 65.85 -13.75
C PRO A 2 23.36 64.52 -13.43
N ASP A 3 22.72 63.64 -12.67
CA ASP A 3 23.18 62.25 -12.51
C ASP A 3 22.20 61.29 -13.18
N THR A 4 22.79 60.38 -13.93
CA THR A 4 22.24 59.62 -15.05
C THR A 4 21.77 58.27 -14.55
N GLY A 5 20.56 57.89 -14.93
CA GLY A 5 19.99 56.58 -14.60
C GLY A 5 20.80 55.42 -15.18
N ALA A 6 20.97 54.37 -14.38
CA ALA A 6 21.35 53.05 -14.85
C ALA A 6 20.13 52.12 -14.75
N ARG A 7 19.44 52.01 -15.88
CA ARG A 7 18.35 51.08 -16.15
C ARG A 7 18.94 49.66 -16.13
N GLY A 8 18.57 48.88 -15.13
CA GLY A 8 18.91 47.45 -15.04
C GLY A 8 18.42 46.73 -16.30
N ARG A 9 19.39 46.27 -17.08
CA ARG A 9 19.25 45.46 -18.30
C ARG A 9 18.51 44.18 -17.91
N GLY A 10 17.33 43.97 -18.48
CA GLY A 10 16.60 42.72 -18.33
C GLY A 10 17.45 41.59 -18.89
N ASP A 11 17.61 40.53 -18.09
CA ASP A 11 17.96 39.21 -18.60
C ASP A 11 16.83 38.79 -19.54
N GLU A 12 17.07 38.85 -20.85
CA GLU A 12 16.22 38.14 -21.79
C GLU A 12 16.37 36.65 -21.53
N PRO A 13 15.27 35.89 -21.39
CA PRO A 13 15.35 34.44 -21.29
C PRO A 13 15.94 33.89 -22.60
N GLU A 14 17.01 33.10 -22.47
CA GLU A 14 17.62 32.32 -23.55
C GLU A 14 16.53 31.63 -24.42
N PRO A 15 16.66 31.65 -25.75
CA PRO A 15 15.66 31.08 -26.64
C PRO A 15 15.62 29.56 -26.47
N VAL A 16 14.55 29.07 -25.83
CA VAL A 16 14.26 27.64 -25.69
C VAL A 16 14.16 27.01 -27.06
N THR A 17 14.93 25.95 -27.32
CA THR A 17 14.90 25.27 -28.62
C THR A 17 13.60 24.45 -28.76
N PRO A 18 13.06 24.29 -29.99
CA PRO A 18 11.83 23.52 -30.21
C PRO A 18 11.87 22.09 -29.65
N GLN A 19 13.06 21.47 -29.58
CA GLN A 19 13.26 20.15 -28.97
C GLN A 19 13.04 20.15 -27.45
N GLN A 20 13.59 21.14 -26.73
CA GLN A 20 13.42 21.24 -25.27
C GLN A 20 11.95 21.46 -24.91
N GLN A 21 11.23 22.23 -25.73
CA GLN A 21 9.81 22.51 -25.54
C GLN A 21 8.93 21.26 -25.76
N ALA A 22 9.28 20.42 -26.74
CA ALA A 22 8.59 19.16 -27.00
C ALA A 22 8.84 18.13 -25.89
N GLU A 23 10.07 17.99 -25.41
CA GLU A 23 10.44 17.08 -24.31
C GLU A 23 9.75 17.47 -22.99
N GLU A 24 9.68 18.77 -22.68
CA GLU A 24 9.00 19.24 -21.48
C GLU A 24 7.49 18.98 -21.55
N THR A 25 6.88 19.17 -22.72
CA THR A 25 5.46 18.87 -22.95
C THR A 25 5.18 17.38 -22.77
N GLN A 26 6.01 16.51 -23.35
CA GLN A 26 5.91 15.06 -23.17
C GLN A 26 6.02 14.65 -21.70
N ALA A 27 6.98 15.22 -20.97
CA ALA A 27 7.14 14.96 -19.54
C ALA A 27 5.95 15.47 -18.70
N VAL A 28 5.28 16.55 -19.10
CA VAL A 28 4.02 17.00 -18.48
C VAL A 28 2.92 15.97 -18.70
N ASP A 29 2.79 15.46 -19.92
CA ASP A 29 1.74 14.51 -20.28
C ASP A 29 1.95 13.14 -19.61
N ASP A 30 3.18 12.65 -19.54
CA ASP A 30 3.52 11.42 -18.81
C ASP A 30 3.17 11.54 -17.32
N ARG A 31 3.43 12.71 -16.71
CA ARG A 31 3.04 12.98 -15.32
C ARG A 31 1.52 13.06 -15.11
N ARG A 32 0.79 13.59 -16.09
CA ARG A 32 -0.69 13.62 -16.04
C ARG A 32 -1.26 12.22 -16.17
N LEU A 33 -0.69 11.42 -17.07
CA LEU A 33 -1.04 10.03 -17.27
C LEU A 33 -0.76 9.19 -16.02
N LEU A 34 0.39 9.38 -15.35
CA LEU A 34 0.67 8.67 -14.11
C LEU A 34 -0.37 8.96 -13.02
N ARG A 35 -0.76 10.24 -12.86
CA ARG A 35 -1.81 10.64 -11.92
C ARG A 35 -3.19 10.06 -12.27
N SER A 36 -3.53 9.97 -13.56
CA SER A 36 -4.80 9.34 -13.96
C SER A 36 -4.79 7.84 -13.72
N GLN A 37 -3.64 7.17 -13.83
CA GLN A 37 -3.51 5.75 -13.47
C GLN A 37 -3.69 5.52 -11.97
N TYR A 38 -3.12 6.37 -11.11
CA TYR A 38 -3.40 6.30 -9.65
C TYR A 38 -4.88 6.51 -9.34
N LEU A 39 -5.54 7.45 -10.02
CA LEU A 39 -6.98 7.67 -9.88
C LEU A 39 -7.78 6.43 -10.29
N ALA A 40 -7.39 5.75 -11.36
CA ALA A 40 -8.02 4.49 -11.79
C ALA A 40 -7.83 3.38 -10.75
N VAL A 41 -6.65 3.28 -10.12
CA VAL A 41 -6.41 2.31 -9.03
C VAL A 41 -7.28 2.62 -7.82
N LYS A 42 -7.49 3.89 -7.46
CA LYS A 42 -8.44 4.27 -6.40
C LYS A 42 -9.87 3.81 -6.70
N GLY A 43 -10.31 3.94 -7.96
CA GLY A 43 -11.58 3.37 -8.42
C GLY A 43 -11.64 1.85 -8.21
N LEU A 44 -10.60 1.14 -8.67
CA LEU A 44 -10.48 -0.31 -8.50
C LEU A 44 -10.54 -0.74 -7.03
N ILE A 45 -9.86 -0.03 -6.13
CA ILE A 45 -9.91 -0.30 -4.69
C ILE A 45 -11.34 -0.19 -4.15
N SER A 46 -12.08 0.85 -4.57
CA SER A 46 -13.47 1.06 -4.14
C SER A 46 -14.39 -0.06 -4.63
N ASP A 47 -14.22 -0.50 -5.87
CA ASP A 47 -15.05 -1.52 -6.51
C ASP A 47 -14.78 -2.92 -5.96
N GLU A 48 -13.51 -3.23 -5.67
CA GLU A 48 -13.05 -4.56 -5.29
C GLU A 48 -12.91 -4.76 -3.77
N LYS A 49 -13.30 -3.78 -2.96
CA LYS A 49 -13.05 -3.75 -1.51
C LYS A 49 -13.54 -4.99 -0.75
N ASP A 50 -14.63 -5.60 -1.21
CA ASP A 50 -15.25 -6.76 -0.57
C ASP A 50 -14.50 -8.06 -0.93
N GLU A 51 -14.10 -8.21 -2.20
CA GLU A 51 -13.31 -9.35 -2.67
C GLU A 51 -11.85 -9.30 -2.17
N MET A 52 -11.30 -8.10 -1.99
CA MET A 52 -9.91 -7.88 -1.60
C MET A 52 -9.57 -8.44 -0.21
N ALA A 53 -10.55 -8.57 0.68
CA ALA A 53 -10.37 -9.11 2.03
C ALA A 53 -10.64 -10.62 2.14
N SER A 54 -10.99 -11.28 1.02
CA SER A 54 -11.17 -12.72 0.99
C SER A 54 -9.82 -13.43 1.01
N ALA A 55 -9.71 -14.51 1.80
CA ALA A 55 -8.48 -15.28 1.94
C ALA A 55 -8.07 -16.01 0.66
N ASP A 56 -9.03 -16.28 -0.23
CA ASP A 56 -8.81 -17.00 -1.50
C ASP A 56 -8.68 -16.05 -2.71
N SER A 57 -8.59 -14.73 -2.45
CA SER A 57 -8.58 -13.71 -3.50
C SER A 57 -7.17 -13.16 -3.75
N ASP A 58 -6.79 -13.11 -5.03
CA ASP A 58 -5.55 -12.48 -5.47
C ASP A 58 -5.71 -10.96 -5.69
N LYS A 59 -6.89 -10.37 -5.42
CA LYS A 59 -7.18 -8.96 -5.72
C LYS A 59 -6.26 -8.01 -4.96
N PHE A 60 -6.00 -8.28 -3.68
CA PHE A 60 -5.05 -7.49 -2.90
C PHE A 60 -3.66 -7.49 -3.56
N CYS A 61 -3.13 -8.68 -3.88
CA CYS A 61 -1.83 -8.84 -4.53
C CYS A 61 -1.78 -8.12 -5.89
N SER A 62 -2.84 -8.24 -6.69
CA SER A 62 -2.94 -7.55 -7.99
C SER A 62 -2.90 -6.02 -7.83
N ILE A 63 -3.67 -5.47 -6.89
CA ILE A 63 -3.75 -4.03 -6.64
C ILE A 63 -2.42 -3.50 -6.09
N ILE A 64 -1.82 -4.14 -5.09
CA ILE A 64 -0.57 -3.66 -4.49
C ILE A 64 0.59 -3.74 -5.48
N ASN A 65 0.66 -4.80 -6.31
CA ASN A 65 1.66 -4.90 -7.37
C ASN A 65 1.48 -3.82 -8.43
N ARG A 66 0.23 -3.43 -8.72
CA ARG A 66 -0.05 -2.31 -9.62
C ARG A 66 0.42 -1.00 -9.03
N VAL A 67 0.17 -0.73 -7.74
CA VAL A 67 0.67 0.45 -7.02
C VAL A 67 2.20 0.47 -7.05
N GLU A 68 2.86 -0.64 -6.73
CA GLU A 68 4.33 -0.76 -6.76
C GLU A 68 4.90 -0.48 -8.16
N SER A 69 4.23 -0.97 -9.21
CA SER A 69 4.63 -0.70 -10.60
C SER A 69 4.52 0.79 -10.96
N LEU A 70 3.48 1.48 -10.47
CA LEU A 70 3.34 2.92 -10.68
C LEU A 70 4.37 3.71 -9.87
N HIS A 71 4.69 3.25 -8.66
CA HIS A 71 5.65 3.89 -7.77
C HIS A 71 7.04 4.01 -8.42
N GLN A 72 7.45 3.05 -9.26
CA GLN A 72 8.71 3.12 -10.02
C GLN A 72 8.81 4.34 -10.96
N LEU A 73 7.68 4.95 -11.33
CA LEU A 73 7.60 6.10 -12.23
C LEU A 73 7.44 7.44 -11.49
N VAL A 74 7.33 7.42 -10.15
CA VAL A 74 7.12 8.62 -9.34
C VAL A 74 8.41 9.43 -9.23
N GLN A 75 8.38 10.67 -9.71
CA GLN A 75 9.55 11.56 -9.68
C GLN A 75 9.31 12.92 -9.03
N ARG A 76 8.05 13.40 -8.91
CA ARG A 76 7.76 14.71 -8.31
C ARG A 76 6.83 14.59 -7.11
N PRO A 77 6.82 15.61 -6.23
CA PRO A 77 5.99 15.60 -5.02
C PRO A 77 4.49 15.38 -5.27
N ARG A 78 3.97 15.87 -6.40
CA ARG A 78 2.55 15.70 -6.72
C ARG A 78 2.18 14.24 -6.99
N GLU A 79 3.08 13.46 -7.59
CA GLU A 79 2.85 12.03 -7.81
C GLU A 79 3.09 11.22 -6.54
N GLN A 80 4.01 11.65 -5.66
CA GLN A 80 4.18 11.06 -4.33
C GLN A 80 2.91 11.20 -3.48
N ILE A 81 2.20 12.34 -3.57
CA ILE A 81 0.91 12.52 -2.91
C ILE A 81 -0.13 11.54 -3.46
N ALA A 82 -0.22 11.39 -4.79
CA ALA A 82 -1.16 10.46 -5.41
C ALA A 82 -0.88 9.00 -4.98
N ASP A 83 0.39 8.59 -4.96
CA ASP A 83 0.82 7.27 -4.49
C ASP A 83 0.45 7.02 -3.04
N ALA A 84 0.75 7.97 -2.15
CA ALA A 84 0.43 7.88 -0.73
C ALA A 84 -1.08 7.85 -0.46
N GLU A 85 -1.86 8.65 -1.19
CA GLU A 85 -3.32 8.63 -1.10
C GLU A 85 -3.90 7.28 -1.55
N THR A 86 -3.37 6.69 -2.63
CA THR A 86 -3.80 5.36 -3.09
C THR A 86 -3.47 4.27 -2.05
N LEU A 87 -2.29 4.31 -1.42
CA LEU A 87 -1.93 3.39 -0.33
C LEU A 87 -2.81 3.57 0.91
N LEU A 88 -3.18 4.82 1.24
CA LEU A 88 -4.09 5.11 2.33
C LEU A 88 -5.48 4.51 2.06
N ASP A 89 -6.03 4.70 0.86
CA ASP A 89 -7.35 4.17 0.49
C ASP A 89 -7.37 2.63 0.49
N LEU A 90 -6.31 2.02 -0.01
CA LEU A 90 -6.11 0.56 0.06
C LEU A 90 -6.13 0.07 1.51
N THR A 91 -5.36 0.72 2.37
CA THR A 91 -5.25 0.37 3.79
C THR A 91 -6.58 0.59 4.52
N ALA A 92 -7.24 1.72 4.28
CA ALA A 92 -8.54 2.03 4.88
C ALA A 92 -9.60 0.99 4.50
N SER A 93 -9.61 0.56 3.23
CA SER A 93 -10.52 -0.47 2.74
C SER A 93 -10.26 -1.82 3.41
N LEU A 94 -9.00 -2.25 3.52
CA LEU A 94 -8.64 -3.48 4.23
C LEU A 94 -9.05 -3.44 5.71
N VAL A 95 -8.77 -2.34 6.39
CA VAL A 95 -9.15 -2.16 7.81
C VAL A 95 -10.66 -2.21 7.97
N ALA A 96 -11.42 -1.57 7.07
CA ALA A 96 -12.88 -1.63 7.08
C ALA A 96 -13.39 -3.07 6.90
N SER A 97 -12.80 -3.83 5.97
CA SER A 97 -13.19 -5.22 5.71
C SER A 97 -12.83 -6.17 6.86
N VAL A 98 -11.66 -6.00 7.49
CA VAL A 98 -11.32 -6.77 8.71
C VAL A 98 -12.28 -6.46 9.85
N ARG A 99 -12.63 -5.18 10.02
CA ARG A 99 -13.62 -4.78 11.02
C ARG A 99 -15.00 -5.38 10.71
N SER A 100 -15.46 -5.36 9.46
CA SER A 100 -16.76 -5.94 9.11
C SER A 100 -16.81 -7.46 9.31
N GLN A 101 -15.72 -8.17 8.98
CA GLN A 101 -15.59 -9.60 9.30
C GLN A 101 -15.61 -9.85 10.82
N SER A 102 -15.04 -8.93 11.61
CA SER A 102 -15.11 -9.00 13.07
C SER A 102 -16.47 -8.65 13.68
N VAL A 103 -17.40 -8.04 12.93
CA VAL A 103 -18.75 -7.69 13.41
C VAL A 103 -19.63 -8.94 13.59
N LEU A 104 -19.41 -10.00 12.80
CA LEU A 104 -19.96 -11.34 13.11
C LEU A 104 -19.16 -12.08 14.18
N GLY A 105 -17.95 -11.61 14.47
CA GLY A 105 -17.11 -12.03 15.59
C GLY A 105 -16.53 -13.44 15.46
N ILE A 106 -15.20 -13.56 15.51
CA ILE A 106 -14.62 -14.79 16.06
C ILE A 106 -14.95 -14.75 17.55
N THR A 107 -15.89 -15.59 17.98
CA THR A 107 -16.15 -15.70 19.42
C THR A 107 -14.93 -16.30 20.09
N PRO A 108 -14.71 -16.06 21.40
CA PRO A 108 -13.69 -16.77 22.15
C PRO A 108 -13.79 -18.30 21.97
N SER A 109 -15.02 -18.83 21.83
CA SER A 109 -15.28 -20.24 21.54
C SER A 109 -14.77 -20.67 20.16
N ASP A 110 -15.00 -19.87 19.11
CA ASP A 110 -14.49 -20.15 17.76
C ASP A 110 -12.96 -20.15 17.71
N PHE A 111 -12.34 -19.22 18.44
CA PHE A 111 -10.90 -19.17 18.59
C PHE A 111 -10.35 -20.42 19.28
N ILE A 112 -10.93 -20.83 20.42
CA ILE A 112 -10.51 -22.04 21.14
C ILE A 112 -10.77 -23.29 20.28
N ALA A 113 -11.91 -23.38 19.60
CA ALA A 113 -12.22 -24.49 18.69
C ALA A 113 -11.19 -24.58 17.54
N GLY A 114 -10.80 -23.44 16.95
CA GLY A 114 -9.74 -23.36 15.95
C GLY A 114 -8.38 -23.80 16.47
N LEU A 115 -8.00 -23.34 17.68
CA LEU A 115 -6.76 -23.75 18.35
C LEU A 115 -6.72 -25.26 18.60
N LEU A 116 -7.79 -25.83 19.16
CA LEU A 116 -7.88 -27.26 19.43
C LEU A 116 -7.91 -28.07 18.14
N LYS A 117 -8.59 -27.59 17.09
CA LYS A 117 -8.60 -28.24 15.78
C LYS A 117 -7.20 -28.31 15.15
N LYS A 118 -6.40 -27.24 15.28
CA LYS A 118 -5.09 -27.13 14.63
C LYS A 118 -3.96 -27.73 15.47
N PHE A 119 -3.99 -27.53 16.78
CA PHE A 119 -2.92 -27.85 17.72
C PHE A 119 -3.34 -28.81 18.84
N GLY A 120 -4.57 -29.32 18.84
CA GLY A 120 -4.99 -30.34 19.81
C GLY A 120 -4.23 -31.65 19.62
N LYS A 121 -3.89 -32.31 20.72
CA LYS A 121 -3.27 -33.64 20.71
C LYS A 121 -4.32 -34.68 20.31
N LYS A 122 -4.15 -35.32 19.14
CA LYS A 122 -4.96 -36.49 18.75
C LYS A 122 -4.35 -37.74 19.41
N GLY A 123 -5.00 -38.26 20.46
CA GLY A 123 -4.71 -39.61 20.96
C GLY A 123 -4.35 -39.73 22.45
N GLY A 124 -5.25 -39.31 23.34
CA GLY A 124 -5.18 -39.68 24.75
C GLY A 124 -6.51 -40.27 25.19
N SER A 125 -6.51 -41.45 25.81
CA SER A 125 -7.69 -42.18 26.32
C SER A 125 -8.41 -41.48 27.50
N ASN A 126 -8.15 -40.21 27.75
CA ASN A 126 -8.78 -39.42 28.79
C ASN A 126 -9.37 -38.15 28.15
N ASP A 127 -10.61 -37.84 28.52
CA ASP A 127 -11.51 -36.80 27.96
C ASP A 127 -11.01 -35.35 28.02
N ASN A 128 -9.73 -35.11 28.33
CA ASN A 128 -9.14 -33.78 28.41
C ASN A 128 -8.47 -33.39 27.09
N VAL A 129 -9.16 -32.54 26.31
CA VAL A 129 -8.58 -31.92 25.12
C VAL A 129 -7.41 -31.04 25.53
N SER A 130 -6.19 -31.42 25.16
CA SER A 130 -4.96 -30.70 25.51
C SER A 130 -4.27 -30.18 24.25
N LEU A 131 -3.73 -28.97 24.33
CA LEU A 131 -2.96 -28.35 23.25
C LEU A 131 -1.53 -28.88 23.22
N ASP A 132 -1.00 -29.04 22.00
CA ASP A 132 0.41 -29.21 21.72
C ASP A 132 1.10 -27.83 21.73
N TRP A 133 1.49 -27.40 22.93
CA TRP A 133 2.15 -26.12 23.16
C TRP A 133 3.47 -25.96 22.40
N ALA A 134 4.22 -27.05 22.19
CA ALA A 134 5.47 -27.00 21.45
C ALA A 134 5.22 -26.68 19.98
N ARG A 135 4.24 -27.36 19.37
CA ARG A 135 3.85 -27.10 17.98
C ARG A 135 3.22 -25.72 17.78
N LEU A 136 2.42 -25.25 18.75
CA LEU A 136 1.89 -23.90 18.74
C LEU A 136 3.01 -22.86 18.81
N GLY A 137 3.94 -23.00 19.75
CA GLY A 137 5.07 -22.08 19.93
C GLY A 137 5.98 -22.02 18.69
N LEU A 138 6.27 -23.16 18.05
CA LEU A 138 7.01 -23.18 16.79
C LEU A 138 6.29 -22.42 15.68
N ALA A 139 4.96 -22.61 15.55
CA ALA A 139 4.17 -21.96 14.52
C ALA A 139 4.07 -20.43 14.70
N THR A 140 4.08 -19.94 15.94
CA THR A 140 3.96 -18.50 16.23
C THR A 140 5.29 -17.80 16.46
N SER A 141 6.39 -18.54 16.64
CA SER A 141 7.73 -18.00 16.90
C SER A 141 8.12 -16.85 15.98
N ARG A 142 7.91 -16.99 14.67
CA ARG A 142 8.25 -15.96 13.66
C ARG A 142 7.54 -14.62 13.87
N VAL A 143 6.36 -14.61 14.50
CA VAL A 143 5.61 -13.39 14.82
C VAL A 143 6.21 -12.65 16.01
N PHE A 144 6.78 -13.39 16.97
CA PHE A 144 7.37 -12.86 18.20
C PHE A 144 8.89 -12.64 18.10
N MET A 145 9.49 -13.04 16.99
CA MET A 145 10.90 -12.76 16.71
C MET A 145 11.07 -11.30 16.28
N SER A 146 12.20 -10.72 16.67
CA SER A 146 12.64 -9.42 16.19
C SER A 146 12.74 -9.44 14.65
N ALA A 147 11.87 -8.69 13.98
CA ALA A 147 12.01 -8.43 12.56
C ALA A 147 13.26 -7.56 12.35
N SER A 148 14.08 -7.91 11.35
CA SER A 148 15.11 -7.02 10.84
C SER A 148 14.42 -5.74 10.36
N GLY A 149 14.60 -4.64 11.10
CA GLY A 149 13.91 -3.38 10.85
C GLY A 149 14.11 -2.88 9.43
N CYS A 150 13.08 -2.24 8.89
CA CYS A 150 13.16 -1.51 7.64
C CYS A 150 14.21 -0.40 7.79
N ALA A 151 15.30 -0.49 7.04
CA ALA A 151 16.18 0.64 6.83
C ALA A 151 15.40 1.65 5.97
N THR A 152 14.80 2.66 6.59
CA THR A 152 14.37 3.84 5.84
C THR A 152 15.62 4.59 5.41
N MET A 153 15.77 4.82 4.10
CA MET A 153 16.71 5.81 3.56
C MET A 153 16.32 7.21 4.02
#